data_AF-A0A391NZ95-F1
#
_entry.id   AF-A0A391NZ95-F1
#
_cell.length_a   1.000
_cell.length_b   1.000
_cell.length_c   1.000
_cell.angle_alpha   90.00
_cell.angle_beta   90.00
_cell.angle_gamma   90.00
#
_symmetry.space_group_name_H-M   'P 1'
#
loop_
_entity.id
_entity.type
_entity.pdbx_description
1 polymer ?
#
loop_
_entity_poly.entity_id
_entity_poly.type
_entity_poly.pdbx_seq_one_letter_code
_entity_poly.pdbx_strand_id
1 'polypeptide(L)' 'MPDWYELVAQQFECEFLNATELVTGSEADQLHLSPEGHQKLAQAMKEKIEEILG' A
#
# COMPACT_ATOMS: atom_id res chain seq x y z
N MET A 1 13.06 -1.96 2.17
CA MET A 1 12.35 -3.26 2.01
C MET A 1 11.24 -3.23 0.97
N PRO A 2 10.40 -2.17 0.82
CA PRO A 2 9.44 -2.12 -0.28
C PRO A 2 10.10 -2.20 -1.66
N ASP A 3 11.36 -1.76 -1.76
CA ASP A 3 12.20 -1.80 -2.96
C ASP A 3 12.28 -3.20 -3.60
N TRP A 4 12.28 -4.28 -2.79
CA TRP A 4 12.33 -5.65 -3.34
C TRP A 4 11.01 -6.07 -3.97
N TYR A 5 9.88 -5.66 -3.39
CA TYR A 5 8.57 -6.02 -3.92
C TYR A 5 8.26 -5.22 -5.18
N GLU A 6 8.71 -3.96 -5.24
CA GLU A 6 8.65 -3.17 -6.46
C GLU A 6 9.45 -3.81 -7.60
N LEU A 7 10.69 -4.25 -7.34
CA LEU A 7 11.51 -4.94 -8.34
C LEU A 7 10.86 -6.24 -8.83
N VAL A 8 10.26 -7.03 -7.93
CA VAL A 8 9.53 -8.26 -8.30
C VAL A 8 8.29 -7.91 -9.12
N ALA A 9 7.52 -6.90 -8.73
CA ALA A 9 6.34 -6.48 -9.48
C ALA A 9 6.72 -6.04 -10.89
N GLN A 10 7.79 -5.25 -11.05
CA GLN A 10 8.35 -4.87 -12.35
C GLN A 10 8.78 -6.10 -13.18
N GLN A 11 9.46 -7.07 -12.57
CA GLN A 11 9.91 -8.30 -13.25
C GLN A 11 8.75 -9.12 -13.82
N PHE A 12 7.61 -9.15 -13.14
CA PHE A 12 6.44 -9.96 -13.50
C PHE A 12 5.30 -9.12 -14.10
N GLU A 13 5.56 -7.87 -14.49
CA GLU A 13 4.57 -6.96 -15.09
C GLU A 13 3.30 -6.84 -14.23
N CYS A 14 3.49 -6.82 -12.90
CA CYS A 14 2.43 -6.63 -11.92
C CYS A 14 2.42 -5.19 -11.41
N GLU A 15 1.23 -4.76 -11.00
CA GLU A 15 1.04 -3.46 -10.37
C GLU A 15 1.51 -3.48 -8.91
N PHE A 16 2.06 -2.36 -8.45
CA PHE A 16 2.63 -2.22 -7.11
C PHE A 16 2.13 -0.96 -6.41
N LEU A 17 1.93 -1.06 -5.08
CA LEU A 17 1.59 0.05 -4.19
C LEU A 17 2.39 -0.08 -2.90
N ASN A 18 3.24 0.89 -2.61
CA ASN A 18 4.02 0.91 -1.38
C ASN A 18 3.18 1.43 -0.19
N ALA A 19 2.53 0.52 0.54
CA ALA A 19 1.73 0.91 1.71
C ALA A 19 2.53 1.63 2.82
N THR A 20 3.85 1.42 2.89
CA THR A 20 4.69 2.01 3.96
C THR A 20 4.91 3.51 3.81
N GLU A 21 4.71 4.06 2.62
CA GLU A 21 4.73 5.52 2.38
C GLU A 21 3.42 6.18 2.81
N LEU A 22 2.36 5.40 2.99
CA LEU A 22 1.00 5.88 3.22
C LEU A 22 0.61 5.74 4.68
N VAL A 23 0.97 4.62 5.32
CA VAL A 23 0.51 4.27 6.67
C VAL A 23 1.63 3.66 7.50
N THR A 24 1.52 3.82 8.82
CA THR A 24 2.38 3.19 9.82
C THR A 24 1.53 2.38 10.79
N GLY A 25 2.16 1.46 11.52
CA GLY A 25 1.51 0.72 12.60
C GLY A 25 0.86 1.66 13.63
N SER A 26 -0.24 1.21 14.23
CA SER A 26 -0.98 1.93 15.25
C SER A 26 -0.19 2.02 16.55
N GLU A 27 -0.57 2.97 17.42
CA GLU A 27 0.06 3.11 18.74
C GLU A 27 -0.19 1.92 19.68
N ALA A 28 -1.26 1.14 19.43
CA ALA A 28 -1.65 0.04 20.30
C ALA A 28 -0.60 -1.09 20.34
N ASP A 29 -0.02 -1.43 19.19
CA ASP A 29 0.93 -2.55 19.08
C ASP A 29 2.01 -2.38 18.01
N GLN A 30 2.01 -1.27 17.26
CA GLN A 30 2.94 -0.99 16.16
C GLN A 30 2.88 -2.03 15.01
N LEU A 31 1.84 -2.87 14.97
CA LEU A 31 1.67 -3.94 13.99
C LEU A 31 0.40 -3.75 13.16
N HIS A 32 -0.75 -3.59 13.81
CA HIS A 32 -2.03 -3.36 13.13
C HIS A 32 -2.22 -1.88 12.82
N LEU A 33 -3.09 -1.55 11.87
CA LEU A 33 -3.43 -0.17 11.55
C LEU A 33 -4.54 0.36 12.47
N SER A 34 -4.55 1.68 12.69
CA SER A 34 -5.71 2.34 13.28
C SER A 34 -6.88 2.38 12.28
N PRO A 35 -8.11 2.71 12.72
CA PRO A 35 -9.23 2.94 11.80
C PRO A 35 -8.91 3.95 10.70
N GLU A 36 -8.23 5.05 11.04
CA GLU A 36 -7.81 6.09 10.09
C GLU A 36 -6.74 5.57 9.12
N GLY A 37 -5.80 4.76 9.62
CA GLY A 37 -4.80 4.09 8.79
C GLY A 37 -5.45 3.15 7.76
N HIS A 38 -6.43 2.35 8.17
CA HIS A 38 -7.21 1.51 7.25
C HIS A 38 -7.91 2.34 6.18
N GLN A 39 -8.55 3.45 6.56
CA GLN A 39 -9.27 4.31 5.63
C GLN A 39 -8.32 4.96 4.61
N LYS A 40 -7.15 5.45 5.05
CA LYS A 40 -6.14 6.04 4.19
C LYS A 40 -5.58 5.03 3.18
N LEU A 41 -5.27 3.81 3.63
CA LEU A 41 -4.79 2.76 2.73
C LEU A 41 -5.86 2.35 1.71
N ALA A 42 -7.12 2.24 2.13
CA ALA A 42 -8.24 1.92 1.23
C ALA A 42 -8.42 2.99 0.13
N GLN A 43 -8.29 4.27 0.48
CA GLN A 43 -8.37 5.36 -0.49
C GLN A 43 -7.24 5.27 -1.53
N ALA A 44 -6.00 5.04 -1.10
CA ALA A 44 -4.88 4.89 -2.03
C ALA A 44 -5.00 3.63 -2.91
N MET A 45 -5.54 2.53 -2.37
CA MET A 45 -5.85 1.34 -3.15
C MET A 45 -6.93 1.62 -4.21
N LYS A 46 -7.97 2.39 -3.87
CA LYS A 46 -9.00 2.80 -4.82
C LYS A 46 -8.39 3.59 -5.99
N GLU A 47 -7.58 4.60 -5.69
CA GLU A 47 -6.88 5.41 -6.69
C GLU A 47 -6.00 4.54 -7.60
N LYS A 48 -5.23 3.63 -7.01
CA LYS A 48 -4.40 2.69 -7.78
C LYS A 48 -5.23 1.78 -8.69
N ILE A 49 -6.37 1.29 -8.23
CA ILE A 49 -7.28 0.48 -9.05
C ILE A 49 -7.86 1.30 -10.20
N GLU A 50 -8.22 2.56 -9.96
CA GLU A 50 -8.70 3.47 -11.01
C GLU A 50 -7.60 3.73 -12.06
N GLU A 51 -6.34 3.90 -11.65
CA GLU A 51 -5.20 3.99 -12.59
C GLU A 51 -5.05 2.75 -13.48
N ILE A 52 -5.25 1.56 -12.91
CA ILE A 52 -5.09 0.27 -13.61
C ILE A 52 -6.21 0.06 -14.64
N LEU A 53 -7.43 0.47 -14.30
CA LEU A 53 -8.61 0.22 -15.13
C LEU A 53 -8.84 1.29 -16.22
N GLY A 54 -8.25 2.48 -16.06
CA GLY A 54 -8.48 3.63 -16.95
C GLY A 54 -9.87 4.26 -16.77
#